data_AF-A0A6J8D304-F1
#
_entry.id   AF-A0A6J8D304-F1
#
_cell.length_a   1.000
_cell.length_b   1.000
_cell.length_c   1.000
_cell.angle_alpha   90.00
_cell.angle_beta   90.00
_cell.angle_gamma   90.00
#
_symmetry.space_group_name_H-M   'P 1'
#
loop_
_entity.id
_entity.type
_entity.pdbx_description
1 polymer ?
#
loop_
_entity_poly.entity_id
_entity_poly.type
_entity_poly.pdbx_seq_one_letter_code
_entity_poly.pdbx_strand_id
1 'polypeptide(L)'
;MLLKLTQEYVVCAECRKGFIGIEKFQQHVNSEHIGVDIVEHIREFDWVHLKIGDGHYEMNLKKAFIDMNWDVFFKELVLRMGWRSEVAQKAARNCYDNQKTWQLILVHHFGSLMELIIPYVRSCISNKDSCLNADGFFEYAKTCEHDPNYTFLFEMTTRYSQAIVNFRMGTSRNNSQLIHSAKYMFRGLFHGRCHPKYQLIEMYDSMQRYLQPED
;
A
#
# COMPACT_ATOMS: atom_id res chain seq x y z
N MET A 1 -11.13 -8.31 16.76
CA MET A 1 -10.84 -8.72 18.15
C MET A 1 -9.75 -7.84 18.76
N LEU A 2 -8.51 -7.87 18.26
CA LEU A 2 -7.40 -7.02 18.77
C LEU A 2 -7.69 -5.52 18.75
N LEU A 3 -8.23 -4.99 17.64
CA LEU A 3 -8.59 -3.56 17.56
C LEU A 3 -9.64 -3.15 18.62
N LYS A 4 -10.56 -4.08 18.92
CA LYS A 4 -11.61 -3.89 19.92
C LYS A 4 -11.02 -3.87 21.33
N LEU A 5 -10.02 -4.73 21.58
CA LEU A 5 -9.26 -4.71 22.83
C LEU A 5 -8.48 -3.41 22.98
N THR A 6 -7.75 -2.97 21.97
CA THR A 6 -6.95 -1.73 22.07
C THR A 6 -7.80 -0.46 22.22
N GLN A 7 -9.01 -0.43 21.67
CA GLN A 7 -9.85 0.77 21.67
C GLN A 7 -10.90 0.80 22.78
N GLU A 8 -11.41 -0.35 23.20
CA GLU A 8 -12.57 -0.43 24.11
C GLU A 8 -12.25 -1.13 25.43
N TYR A 9 -11.07 -1.73 25.59
CA TYR A 9 -10.72 -2.39 26.84
C TYR A 9 -10.27 -1.38 27.88
N VAL A 10 -10.96 -1.41 29.01
CA VAL A 10 -10.74 -0.51 30.14
C VAL A 10 -10.61 -1.31 31.42
N VAL A 11 -9.78 -0.82 32.33
CA VAL A 11 -9.52 -1.43 33.62
C VAL A 11 -9.96 -0.46 34.70
N CYS A 12 -10.70 -0.97 35.68
CA CYS A 12 -11.04 -0.19 36.87
C CYS A 12 -9.76 0.19 37.64
N ALA A 13 -9.55 1.49 37.88
CA ALA A 13 -8.36 1.97 38.59
C ALA A 13 -8.31 1.45 40.05
N GLU A 14 -9.48 1.22 40.66
CA GLU A 14 -9.62 0.79 42.05
C GLU A 14 -9.39 -0.71 42.24
N CYS A 15 -10.12 -1.56 41.50
CA CYS A 15 -10.12 -3.01 41.72
C CYS A 15 -9.38 -3.82 40.64
N ARG A 16 -8.84 -3.15 39.61
CA ARG A 16 -8.08 -3.75 38.50
C ARG A 16 -8.85 -4.78 37.66
N LYS A 17 -10.18 -4.82 37.75
CA LYS A 17 -11.02 -5.63 36.87
C LYS A 17 -11.09 -5.02 35.47
N GLY A 18 -10.96 -5.86 34.44
CA GLY A 18 -10.98 -5.47 33.04
C GLY A 18 -12.33 -5.67 32.36
N PHE A 19 -12.69 -4.75 31.47
CA PHE A 19 -13.98 -4.71 30.79
C PHE A 19 -13.79 -4.32 29.32
N ILE A 20 -14.56 -4.93 28.43
CA ILE A 20 -14.66 -4.49 27.03
C ILE A 20 -15.90 -3.61 26.90
N GLY A 21 -15.69 -2.33 26.62
CA GLY A 21 -16.72 -1.32 26.44
C GLY A 21 -17.08 -0.58 27.73
N ILE A 22 -17.35 0.71 27.60
CA ILE A 22 -17.69 1.62 28.71
C ILE A 22 -18.98 1.18 29.43
N GLU A 23 -19.94 0.60 28.71
CA GLU A 23 -21.20 0.12 29.29
C GLU A 23 -20.98 -0.94 30.38
N LYS A 24 -20.10 -1.91 30.12
CA LYS A 24 -19.78 -2.97 31.10
C LYS A 24 -18.98 -2.43 32.28
N PHE A 25 -18.10 -1.45 32.02
CA PHE A 25 -17.40 -0.74 33.08
C PHE A 25 -18.39 0.02 33.98
N GLN A 26 -19.37 0.73 33.40
CA GLN A 26 -20.37 1.47 34.17
C GLN A 26 -21.27 0.55 35.00
N GLN A 27 -21.65 -0.61 34.46
CA GLN A 27 -22.39 -1.63 35.21
C GLN A 27 -21.61 -2.14 36.43
N HIS A 28 -20.29 -2.30 36.29
CA HIS A 28 -19.42 -2.68 37.40
C HIS A 28 -19.29 -1.57 38.44
N VAL A 29 -19.10 -0.31 38.03
CA VAL A 29 -19.04 0.83 38.95
C VAL A 29 -20.31 0.91 39.80
N ASN A 30 -21.48 0.77 39.15
CA ASN A 30 -22.78 0.85 39.82
C ASN A 30 -23.05 -0.32 40.79
N SER A 31 -22.39 -1.46 40.63
CA SER A 31 -22.64 -2.65 41.45
C SER A 31 -21.60 -2.87 42.56
N GLU A 32 -20.34 -2.54 42.32
CA GLU A 32 -19.24 -2.84 43.26
C GLU A 32 -18.60 -1.61 43.91
N HIS A 33 -18.76 -0.42 43.33
CA HIS A 33 -18.19 0.84 43.85
C HIS A 33 -19.28 1.81 44.32
N ILE A 34 -20.22 1.30 45.12
CA ILE A 34 -21.37 2.07 45.64
C ILE A 34 -20.87 3.16 46.61
N GLY A 35 -21.21 4.42 46.31
CA GLY A 35 -20.85 5.57 47.15
C GLY A 35 -19.50 6.21 46.85
N VAL A 36 -18.82 5.79 45.77
CA VAL A 36 -17.63 6.48 45.22
C VAL A 36 -18.10 7.42 44.11
N ASP A 37 -17.82 8.72 44.22
CA ASP A 37 -18.33 9.73 43.28
C ASP A 37 -17.77 9.58 41.87
N ILE A 38 -16.49 9.21 41.73
CA ILE A 38 -15.83 9.02 40.43
C ILE A 38 -14.86 7.84 40.53
N VAL A 39 -15.11 6.80 39.74
CA VAL A 39 -14.16 5.70 39.53
C VAL A 39 -13.52 5.89 38.16
N GLU A 40 -12.22 6.16 38.15
CA GLU A 40 -11.47 6.30 36.89
C GLU A 40 -11.23 4.94 36.23
N HIS A 41 -11.07 4.98 34.91
CA HIS A 41 -10.69 3.82 34.11
C HIS A 41 -9.34 4.06 33.44
N ILE A 42 -8.53 3.01 33.41
CA ILE A 42 -7.25 2.98 32.71
C ILE A 42 -7.46 2.21 31.42
N ARG A 43 -7.02 2.76 30.29
CA ARG A 43 -6.96 2.01 29.04
C ARG A 43 -5.70 1.16 29.03
N GLU A 44 -5.85 -0.12 29.35
CA GLU A 44 -4.71 -1.02 29.55
C GLU A 44 -3.82 -1.16 28.31
N PHE A 45 -4.35 -0.97 27.10
CA PHE A 45 -3.60 -1.15 25.86
C PHE A 45 -3.29 0.16 25.12
N ASP A 46 -3.39 1.32 25.77
CA ASP A 46 -3.05 2.60 25.14
C ASP A 46 -1.58 2.68 24.69
N TRP A 47 -0.70 1.89 25.31
CA TRP A 47 0.70 1.76 24.92
C TRP A 47 0.93 0.76 23.76
N VAL A 48 -0.10 0.02 23.34
CA VAL A 48 0.00 -0.96 22.25
C VAL A 48 -0.43 -0.31 20.93
N HIS A 49 0.53 -0.14 20.02
CA HIS A 49 0.25 0.36 18.68
C HIS A 49 0.21 -0.77 17.65
N LEU A 50 -0.95 -0.99 17.04
CA LEU A 50 -1.11 -1.99 15.99
C LEU A 50 -0.58 -1.45 14.65
N LYS A 51 0.57 -1.98 14.22
CA LYS A 51 1.11 -1.75 12.87
C LYS A 51 0.58 -2.80 11.91
N ILE A 52 0.18 -2.38 10.71
CA ILE A 52 -0.08 -3.33 9.63
C ILE A 52 1.25 -3.94 9.19
N GLY A 53 1.33 -5.27 9.20
CA GLY A 53 2.50 -5.98 8.70
C GLY A 53 2.73 -5.72 7.22
N ASP A 54 4.00 -5.69 6.81
CA ASP A 54 4.40 -5.36 5.44
C ASP A 54 3.73 -6.24 4.39
N GLY A 55 3.49 -7.52 4.67
CA GLY A 55 2.78 -8.41 3.75
C GLY A 55 1.35 -7.95 3.44
N HIS A 56 0.61 -7.47 4.44
CA HIS A 56 -0.73 -6.92 4.22
C HIS A 56 -0.67 -5.60 3.45
N TYR A 57 0.31 -4.75 3.75
CA TYR A 57 0.52 -3.52 3.00
C TYR A 57 0.81 -3.82 1.52
N GLU A 58 1.72 -4.75 1.25
CA GLU A 58 2.10 -5.20 -0.09
C GLU A 58 0.89 -5.72 -0.89
N MET A 59 0.06 -6.57 -0.28
CA MET A 59 -1.15 -7.09 -0.92
C MET A 59 -2.11 -5.96 -1.32
N ASN A 60 -2.23 -4.92 -0.49
CA ASN A 60 -3.10 -3.78 -0.78
C ASN A 60 -2.51 -2.88 -1.86
N LEU A 61 -1.18 -2.69 -1.90
CA LEU A 61 -0.51 -1.99 -3.00
C LEU A 61 -0.86 -2.65 -4.34
N LYS A 62 -0.66 -3.96 -4.44
CA LYS A 62 -0.97 -4.70 -5.68
C LYS A 62 -2.44 -4.61 -6.05
N LYS A 63 -3.33 -4.79 -5.08
CA LYS A 63 -4.77 -4.73 -5.31
C LYS A 63 -5.23 -3.36 -5.80
N ALA A 64 -4.77 -2.29 -5.16
CA ALA A 64 -5.10 -0.93 -5.59
C ALA A 64 -4.61 -0.64 -7.01
N PHE A 65 -3.37 -1.08 -7.33
CA PHE A 65 -2.79 -0.89 -8.65
C PHE A 65 -3.50 -1.68 -9.75
N ILE A 66 -3.76 -2.98 -9.51
CA ILE A 66 -4.44 -3.86 -10.47
C ILE A 66 -5.87 -3.39 -10.73
N ASP A 67 -6.59 -3.01 -9.67
CA ASP A 67 -7.98 -2.62 -9.81
C ASP A 67 -8.14 -1.27 -10.55
N MET A 68 -7.25 -0.30 -10.30
CA MET A 68 -7.24 0.97 -11.04
C MET A 68 -6.97 0.75 -12.53
N ASN A 69 -6.04 -0.15 -12.84
CA ASN A 69 -5.59 -0.41 -14.21
C ASN A 69 -6.28 -1.63 -14.83
N TRP A 70 -7.40 -2.08 -14.26
CA TRP A 70 -8.02 -3.34 -14.64
C TRP A 70 -8.40 -3.34 -16.12
N ASP A 71 -9.19 -2.35 -16.53
CA ASP A 71 -9.71 -2.26 -17.89
C ASP A 71 -8.66 -1.72 -18.88
N VAL A 72 -7.55 -1.15 -18.39
CA VAL A 72 -6.48 -0.59 -19.24
C VAL A 72 -5.45 -1.66 -19.61
N PHE A 73 -4.94 -2.41 -18.63
CA PHE A 73 -3.84 -3.36 -18.84
C PHE A 73 -4.21 -4.78 -18.42
N PHE A 74 -4.79 -4.93 -17.23
CA PHE A 74 -4.80 -6.23 -16.57
C PHE A 74 -5.82 -7.19 -17.13
N LYS A 75 -6.99 -6.74 -17.57
CA LYS A 75 -8.05 -7.59 -18.13
C LYS A 75 -7.56 -8.40 -19.33
N GLU A 76 -6.87 -7.75 -20.27
CA GLU A 76 -6.30 -8.41 -21.43
C GLU A 76 -5.06 -9.24 -21.06
N LEU A 77 -4.21 -8.71 -20.17
CA LEU A 77 -3.02 -9.43 -19.72
C LEU A 77 -3.37 -10.76 -19.04
N VAL A 78 -4.38 -10.78 -18.17
CA VAL A 78 -4.76 -12.01 -17.47
C VAL A 78 -5.35 -13.06 -18.44
N LEU A 79 -6.05 -12.63 -19.49
CA LEU A 79 -6.51 -13.54 -20.53
C LEU A 79 -5.33 -14.21 -21.24
N ARG A 80 -4.29 -13.44 -21.59
CA ARG A 80 -3.07 -13.94 -22.23
C ARG A 80 -2.25 -14.86 -21.33
N MET A 81 -2.29 -14.62 -20.02
CA MET A 81 -1.65 -15.48 -19.02
C MET A 81 -2.48 -16.72 -18.65
N GLY A 82 -3.66 -16.92 -19.25
CA GLY A 82 -4.45 -18.14 -19.13
C GLY A 82 -5.61 -18.11 -18.13
N TRP A 83 -5.91 -16.96 -17.50
CA TRP A 83 -7.11 -16.79 -16.67
C TRP A 83 -8.35 -16.60 -17.56
N ARG A 84 -8.84 -17.70 -18.15
CA ARG A 84 -9.91 -17.67 -19.17
C ARG A 84 -11.32 -17.48 -18.60
N SER A 85 -11.62 -18.00 -17.41
CA SER A 85 -12.96 -17.91 -16.83
C SER A 85 -13.18 -16.60 -16.06
N GLU A 86 -14.43 -16.13 -15.97
CA GLU A 86 -14.78 -14.93 -15.19
C GLU A 86 -14.39 -15.07 -13.72
N VAL A 87 -14.54 -16.27 -13.14
CA VAL A 87 -14.13 -16.56 -11.77
C VAL A 87 -12.61 -16.40 -11.61
N ALA A 88 -11.83 -16.90 -12.58
CA ALA A 88 -10.38 -16.80 -12.58
C ALA A 88 -9.92 -15.34 -12.73
N GLN A 89 -10.57 -14.57 -13.60
CA GLN A 89 -10.31 -13.14 -13.76
C GLN A 89 -10.68 -12.36 -12.49
N LYS A 90 -11.82 -12.66 -11.86
CA LYS A 90 -12.21 -12.06 -10.58
C LYS A 90 -11.21 -12.39 -9.47
N ALA A 91 -10.65 -13.59 -9.45
CA ALA A 91 -9.59 -13.96 -8.51
C ALA A 91 -8.30 -13.18 -8.75
N ALA A 92 -7.91 -12.96 -10.00
CA ALA A 92 -6.76 -12.14 -10.38
C ALA A 92 -6.97 -10.66 -10.00
N ARG A 93 -8.11 -10.07 -10.35
CA ARG A 93 -8.47 -8.68 -10.00
C ARG A 93 -8.46 -8.43 -8.49
N ASN A 94 -8.93 -9.40 -7.70
CA ASN A 94 -8.97 -9.31 -6.24
C ASN A 94 -7.67 -9.72 -5.55
N CYS A 95 -6.65 -10.13 -6.32
CA CYS A 95 -5.34 -10.53 -5.81
C CYS A 95 -5.40 -11.63 -4.74
N TYR A 96 -6.28 -12.63 -4.92
CA TYR A 96 -6.48 -13.68 -3.89
C TYR A 96 -5.22 -14.53 -3.65
N ASP A 97 -4.39 -14.71 -4.66
CA ASP A 97 -3.12 -15.43 -4.56
C ASP A 97 -1.96 -14.43 -4.69
N ASN A 98 -1.23 -14.19 -3.60
CA ASN A 98 -0.16 -13.20 -3.56
C ASN A 98 1.02 -13.53 -4.50
N GLN A 99 1.31 -14.81 -4.74
CA GLN A 99 2.41 -15.24 -5.60
C GLN A 99 2.05 -15.06 -7.07
N LYS A 100 0.85 -15.49 -7.48
CA LYS A 100 0.35 -15.26 -8.84
C LYS A 100 0.17 -13.77 -9.13
N THR A 101 -0.32 -13.01 -8.15
CA THR A 101 -0.43 -11.55 -8.27
C THR A 101 0.94 -10.91 -8.47
N TRP A 102 1.97 -11.38 -7.77
CA TRP A 102 3.33 -10.89 -7.98
C TRP A 102 3.86 -11.18 -9.39
N GLN A 103 3.65 -12.39 -9.90
CA GLN A 103 4.03 -12.73 -11.28
C GLN A 103 3.30 -11.84 -12.29
N LEU A 104 2.00 -11.61 -12.09
CA LEU A 104 1.20 -10.71 -12.93
C LEU A 104 1.76 -9.28 -12.94
N ILE A 105 2.11 -8.74 -11.76
CA ILE A 105 2.74 -7.42 -11.64
C ILE A 105 4.09 -7.38 -12.36
N LEU A 106 4.93 -8.41 -12.22
CA LEU A 106 6.23 -8.44 -12.89
C LEU A 106 6.09 -8.48 -14.42
N VAL A 107 5.18 -9.30 -14.95
CA VAL A 107 4.94 -9.36 -16.40
C VAL A 107 4.47 -8.00 -16.91
N HIS A 108 3.52 -7.37 -16.23
CA HIS A 108 3.09 -6.01 -16.57
C HIS A 108 4.23 -4.99 -16.49
N HIS A 109 5.02 -5.01 -15.41
CA HIS A 109 6.10 -4.06 -15.17
C HIS A 109 7.17 -4.12 -16.26
N PHE A 110 7.70 -5.33 -16.54
CA PHE A 110 8.70 -5.50 -17.59
C PHE A 110 8.14 -5.22 -18.98
N GLY A 111 6.92 -5.65 -19.27
CA GLY A 111 6.26 -5.35 -20.55
C GLY A 111 6.12 -3.84 -20.76
N SER A 112 5.63 -3.12 -19.75
CA SER A 112 5.43 -1.68 -19.83
C SER A 112 6.73 -0.90 -19.93
N LEU A 113 7.78 -1.31 -19.21
CA LEU A 113 9.12 -0.73 -19.37
C LEU A 113 9.65 -0.90 -20.80
N MET A 114 9.45 -2.08 -21.41
CA MET A 114 9.85 -2.30 -22.80
C MET A 114 9.08 -1.41 -23.76
N GLU A 115 7.76 -1.28 -23.60
CA GLU A 115 6.94 -0.38 -24.43
C GLU A 115 7.36 1.09 -24.29
N LEU A 116 7.84 1.52 -23.12
CA LEU A 116 8.37 2.88 -22.91
C LEU A 116 9.74 3.09 -23.56
N ILE A 117 10.61 2.09 -23.54
CA ILE A 117 12.01 2.19 -24.00
C ILE A 117 12.17 1.92 -25.50
N ILE A 118 11.39 1.01 -26.09
CA ILE A 118 11.49 0.65 -27.51
C ILE A 118 11.40 1.87 -28.45
N PRO A 119 10.47 2.82 -28.26
CA PRO A 119 10.38 4.01 -29.09
C PRO A 119 11.66 4.87 -29.06
N TYR A 120 12.25 5.04 -27.88
CA TYR A 120 13.53 5.73 -27.70
C TYR A 120 14.64 5.01 -28.47
N VAL A 121 14.79 3.70 -28.28
CA VAL A 121 15.82 2.90 -28.96
C VAL A 121 15.68 2.99 -30.48
N ARG A 122 14.45 2.90 -31.00
CA ARG A 122 14.18 3.06 -32.45
C ARG A 122 14.54 4.44 -32.96
N SER A 123 14.29 5.49 -32.19
CA SER A 123 14.68 6.86 -32.51
C SER A 123 16.20 7.00 -32.61
N CYS A 124 16.96 6.50 -31.62
CA CYS A 124 18.42 6.52 -31.64
C CYS A 124 18.99 5.79 -32.87
N ILE A 125 18.48 4.59 -33.17
CA ILE A 125 18.92 3.81 -34.33
C ILE A 125 18.67 4.58 -35.64
N SER A 126 17.49 5.20 -35.77
CA SER A 126 17.11 5.95 -36.97
C SER A 126 17.98 7.20 -37.17
N ASN A 127 18.33 7.88 -36.07
CA ASN A 127 19.16 9.08 -36.07
C ASN A 127 20.67 8.79 -36.08
N LYS A 128 21.08 7.51 -36.12
CA LYS A 128 22.48 7.06 -36.01
C LYS A 128 23.17 7.62 -34.75
N ASP A 129 22.41 7.80 -33.69
CA ASP A 129 22.95 8.25 -32.42
C ASP A 129 23.78 7.13 -31.79
N SER A 130 25.01 7.45 -31.40
CA SER A 130 26.00 6.48 -30.93
C SER A 130 25.89 6.20 -29.44
N CYS A 131 25.07 6.94 -28.69
CA CYS A 131 25.01 6.80 -27.23
C CYS A 131 23.61 6.46 -26.70
N LEU A 132 23.29 5.17 -26.66
CA LEU A 132 22.15 4.64 -25.89
C LEU A 132 22.47 4.71 -24.40
N ASN A 133 21.93 5.73 -23.73
CA ASN A 133 22.10 5.90 -22.28
C ASN A 133 20.78 6.36 -21.61
N ALA A 134 20.79 6.36 -20.27
CA ALA A 134 19.62 6.72 -19.46
C ALA A 134 19.25 8.20 -19.56
N ASP A 135 20.23 9.11 -19.64
CA ASP A 135 19.98 10.55 -19.74
C ASP A 135 19.24 10.87 -21.05
N GLY A 136 19.66 10.27 -22.16
CA GLY A 136 18.98 10.37 -23.45
C GLY A 136 17.57 9.80 -23.42
N PHE A 137 17.30 8.74 -22.63
CA PHE A 137 15.94 8.23 -22.44
C PHE A 137 15.07 9.25 -21.70
N PHE A 138 15.59 9.91 -20.67
CA PHE A 138 14.82 10.94 -19.95
C PHE A 138 14.55 12.16 -20.83
N GLU A 139 15.51 12.60 -21.64
CA GLU A 139 15.28 13.67 -22.62
C GLU A 139 14.24 13.26 -23.66
N TYR A 140 14.30 12.02 -24.17
CA TYR A 140 13.27 11.48 -25.05
C TYR A 140 11.89 11.46 -24.38
N ALA A 141 11.80 10.97 -23.15
CA ALA A 141 10.53 10.89 -22.42
C ALA A 141 9.86 12.27 -22.25
N LYS A 142 10.65 13.34 -22.06
CA LYS A 142 10.13 14.72 -22.03
C LYS A 142 9.48 15.12 -23.35
N THR A 143 10.04 14.70 -24.49
CA THR A 143 9.43 14.98 -25.81
C THR A 143 8.06 14.31 -26.00
N CYS A 144 7.77 13.27 -25.21
CA CYS A 144 6.51 12.54 -25.24
C CYS A 144 5.45 13.07 -24.24
N GLU A 145 5.71 14.17 -23.52
CA GLU A 145 4.80 14.70 -22.49
C GLU A 145 3.39 15.00 -23.03
N HIS A 146 3.28 15.37 -24.30
CA HIS A 146 2.01 15.66 -24.96
C HIS A 146 1.19 14.42 -25.35
N ASP A 147 1.77 13.22 -25.32
CA ASP A 147 1.05 11.97 -25.57
C ASP A 147 0.42 11.46 -24.25
N PRO A 148 -0.92 11.52 -24.10
CA PRO A 148 -1.59 11.10 -22.87
C PRO A 148 -1.36 9.61 -22.57
N ASN A 149 -1.25 8.76 -23.59
CA ASN A 149 -1.05 7.33 -23.41
C ASN A 149 0.38 7.05 -22.93
N TYR A 150 1.37 7.73 -23.52
CA TYR A 150 2.75 7.63 -23.07
C TYR A 150 2.89 8.11 -21.63
N THR A 151 2.38 9.30 -21.31
CA THR A 151 2.45 9.88 -19.96
C THR A 151 1.74 8.99 -18.94
N PHE A 152 0.56 8.45 -19.26
CA PHE A 152 -0.14 7.52 -18.39
C PHE A 152 0.65 6.23 -18.15
N LEU A 153 1.16 5.59 -19.21
CA LEU A 153 1.96 4.38 -19.10
C LEU A 153 3.25 4.64 -18.31
N PHE A 154 3.90 5.78 -18.56
CA PHE A 154 5.10 6.21 -17.88
C PHE A 154 4.85 6.38 -16.38
N GLU A 155 3.78 7.08 -15.99
CA GLU A 155 3.41 7.24 -14.58
C GLU A 155 3.05 5.90 -13.93
N MET A 156 2.18 5.12 -14.54
CA MET A 156 1.78 3.81 -13.98
C MET A 156 2.97 2.86 -13.80
N THR A 157 3.92 2.91 -14.72
CA THR A 157 5.11 2.05 -14.67
C THR A 157 6.12 2.57 -13.66
N THR A 158 6.62 3.80 -13.86
CA THR A 158 7.78 4.34 -13.12
C THR A 158 7.45 4.76 -11.69
N ARG A 159 6.20 5.19 -11.42
CA ARG A 159 5.76 5.57 -10.07
C ARG A 159 5.16 4.39 -9.34
N TYR A 160 4.08 3.82 -9.86
CA TYR A 160 3.26 2.88 -9.08
C TYR A 160 3.77 1.43 -9.16
N SER A 161 4.01 0.90 -10.36
CA SER A 161 4.50 -0.48 -10.49
C SER A 161 5.92 -0.63 -9.90
N GLN A 162 6.80 0.35 -10.13
CA GLN A 162 8.13 0.39 -9.54
C GLN A 162 8.08 0.50 -8.00
N ALA A 163 7.13 1.25 -7.43
CA ALA A 163 6.95 1.30 -5.98
C ALA A 163 6.60 -0.07 -5.40
N ILE A 164 5.76 -0.87 -6.07
CA ILE A 164 5.45 -2.25 -5.64
C ILE A 164 6.72 -3.12 -5.66
N VAL A 165 7.53 -3.01 -6.71
CA VAL A 165 8.80 -3.74 -6.82
C VAL A 165 9.78 -3.32 -5.72
N ASN A 166 9.94 -2.01 -5.50
CA ASN A 166 10.78 -1.45 -4.45
C ASN A 166 10.31 -1.85 -3.06
N PHE A 167 9.00 -1.90 -2.82
CA PHE A 167 8.44 -2.35 -1.54
C PHE A 167 8.83 -3.80 -1.26
N ARG A 168 8.59 -4.72 -2.21
CA ARG A 168 8.95 -6.13 -2.04
C ARG A 168 10.45 -6.31 -1.84
N MET A 169 11.28 -5.63 -2.64
CA MET A 169 12.73 -5.68 -2.48
C MET A 169 13.17 -5.14 -1.12
N GLY A 170 12.55 -4.04 -0.66
CA GLY A 170 12.79 -3.45 0.65
C GLY A 170 12.48 -4.43 1.77
N THR A 171 11.31 -5.09 1.75
CA THR A 171 10.96 -6.13 2.72
C THR A 171 11.91 -7.31 2.68
N SER A 172 12.26 -7.82 1.50
CA SER A 172 13.18 -8.97 1.36
C SER A 172 14.61 -8.67 1.81
N ARG A 173 15.06 -7.42 1.70
CA ARG A 173 16.42 -6.97 2.08
C ARG A 173 16.47 -6.25 3.42
N ASN A 174 15.36 -6.16 4.14
CA ASN A 174 15.22 -5.37 5.35
C ASN A 174 15.71 -3.91 5.18
N ASN A 175 15.39 -3.29 4.04
CA ASN A 175 15.76 -1.91 3.72
C ASN A 175 14.56 -0.98 3.93
N SER A 176 14.58 -0.27 5.05
CA SER A 176 13.52 0.66 5.46
C SER A 176 13.35 1.86 4.52
N GLN A 177 14.44 2.35 3.93
CA GLN A 177 14.40 3.49 3.00
C GLN A 177 13.65 3.14 1.70
N LEU A 178 13.85 1.92 1.18
CA LEU A 178 13.10 1.43 0.01
C LEU A 178 11.62 1.26 0.33
N ILE A 179 11.30 0.71 1.51
CA ILE A 179 9.92 0.57 1.98
C ILE A 179 9.27 1.95 2.08
N HIS A 180 9.94 2.91 2.71
CA HIS A 180 9.40 4.26 2.89
C HIS A 180 9.20 4.99 1.56
N SER A 181 10.19 4.95 0.68
CA SER A 181 10.10 5.52 -0.67
C SER A 181 8.94 4.91 -1.45
N ALA A 182 8.75 3.60 -1.39
CA ALA A 182 7.63 2.94 -2.05
C ALA A 182 6.27 3.39 -1.47
N LYS A 183 6.16 3.50 -0.14
CA LYS A 183 4.94 4.02 0.51
C LYS A 183 4.63 5.44 0.04
N TYR A 184 5.63 6.31 0.03
CA TYR A 184 5.50 7.70 -0.39
C TYR A 184 5.04 7.83 -1.85
N MET A 185 5.66 7.09 -2.77
CA MET A 185 5.31 7.12 -4.19
C MET A 185 3.89 6.62 -4.46
N PHE A 186 3.40 5.69 -3.63
CA PHE A 186 2.08 5.09 -3.79
C PHE A 186 0.94 5.88 -3.11
N ARG A 187 1.25 6.85 -2.24
CA ARG A 187 0.27 7.58 -1.42
C ARG A 187 -0.93 8.11 -2.20
N GLY A 188 -0.70 8.63 -3.40
CA GLY A 188 -1.74 9.22 -4.24
C GLY A 188 -2.78 8.18 -4.67
N LEU A 189 -2.34 6.97 -5.01
CA LEU A 189 -3.25 5.90 -5.39
C LEU A 189 -4.05 5.37 -4.19
N PHE A 190 -3.42 5.28 -3.02
CA PHE A 190 -4.12 4.89 -1.80
C PHE A 190 -5.13 5.92 -1.31
N HIS A 191 -4.83 7.21 -1.44
CA HIS A 191 -5.77 8.28 -1.14
C HIS A 191 -6.97 8.26 -2.09
N GLY A 192 -6.73 8.15 -3.41
CA GLY A 192 -7.81 8.14 -4.41
C GLY A 192 -8.75 6.94 -4.32
N ARG A 193 -8.31 5.83 -3.72
CA ARG A 193 -9.13 4.61 -3.54
C ARG A 193 -9.91 4.58 -2.22
N CYS A 194 -9.81 5.60 -1.37
CA CYS A 194 -10.47 5.67 -0.06
C CYS A 194 -10.26 4.37 0.75
N HIS A 195 -9.01 4.02 1.06
CA HIS A 195 -8.72 2.94 2.01
C HIS A 195 -8.62 3.50 3.44
N PRO A 196 -9.74 3.66 4.20
CA PRO A 196 -9.76 4.44 5.45
C PRO A 196 -8.82 3.89 6.52
N LYS A 197 -8.62 2.57 6.57
CA LYS A 197 -7.68 1.94 7.49
C LYS A 197 -6.22 2.33 7.20
N TYR A 198 -5.87 2.44 5.92
CA TYR A 198 -4.50 2.74 5.50
C TYR A 198 -4.20 4.23 5.51
N GLN A 199 -5.20 5.10 5.25
CA GLN A 199 -5.08 6.54 5.45
C GLN A 199 -4.79 6.89 6.90
N LEU A 200 -5.54 6.29 7.84
CA LEU A 200 -5.26 6.45 9.26
C LEU A 200 -3.82 6.05 9.58
N ILE A 201 -3.38 4.89 9.08
CA ILE A 201 -2.04 4.38 9.34
C ILE A 201 -0.96 5.23 8.69
N GLU A 202 -1.17 5.75 7.49
CA GLU A 202 -0.23 6.66 6.83
C GLU A 202 -0.09 7.96 7.64
N MET A 203 -1.19 8.50 8.15
CA MET A 203 -1.18 9.67 9.05
C MET A 203 -0.49 9.34 10.37
N TYR A 204 -0.81 8.22 11.01
CA TYR A 204 -0.19 7.79 12.27
C TYR A 204 1.30 7.46 12.12
N ASP A 205 1.70 6.77 11.06
CA ASP A 205 3.10 6.42 10.76
C ASP A 205 3.91 7.68 10.45
N SER A 206 3.35 8.65 9.73
CA SER A 206 3.99 9.94 9.47
C SER A 206 4.11 10.79 10.73
N MET A 207 3.07 10.80 11.58
CA MET A 207 3.09 11.52 12.85
C MET A 207 4.10 10.91 13.84
N GLN A 208 4.18 9.59 13.94
CA GLN A 208 5.17 8.89 14.77
C GLN A 208 6.59 9.17 14.31
N ARG A 209 6.82 9.16 12.99
CA ARG A 209 8.11 9.42 12.37
C ARG A 209 8.59 10.86 12.57
N TYR A 210 7.67 11.80 12.77
CA TYR A 210 7.96 13.16 13.20
C TYR A 210 8.24 13.28 14.71
N LEU A 211 7.61 12.43 15.52
CA LEU A 211 7.70 12.47 16.99
C LEU A 211 8.89 11.68 17.56
N GLN A 212 9.46 10.75 16.80
CA GLN A 212 10.64 10.01 17.22
C GLN A 212 11.92 10.75 16.78
N PRO A 213 12.96 10.82 17.63
CA PRO A 213 14.25 11.36 17.22
C PRO A 213 14.78 10.56 16.03
N GLU A 214 15.42 11.25 15.08
CA GLU A 214 16.24 10.57 14.08
C GLU A 214 17.42 9.94 14.81
N ASP A 215 17.53 8.60 14.74
CA ASP A 215 18.70 7.86 15.22
C ASP A 215 19.97 8.29 14.47
#